data_AF-A0A4Q3HVN9-F1
#
_entry.id   AF-A0A4Q3HVN9-F1
#
_cell.length_a   1.000
_cell.length_b   1.000
_cell.length_c   1.000
_cell.angle_alpha   90.00
_cell.angle_beta   90.00
_cell.angle_gamma   90.00
#
_symmetry.space_group_name_H-M   'P 1'
#
loop_
_entity.id
_entity.type
_entity.pdbx_description
1 polymer ?
#
loop_
_entity_poly.entity_id
_entity_poly.type
_entity_poly.pdbx_seq_one_letter_code
_entity_poly.pdbx_strand_id
1 'polypeptide(L)' 'SVKLSVNGAGIEDFTAILSDTDFFANPVKVGEAIPLCWGREDAIVLGRLKH' A
#
# COMPACT_ATOMS: atom_id res chain seq x y z
N SER A 1 -8.74 11.37 -5.41
CA SER A 1 -7.85 10.35 -4.82
C SER A 1 -7.95 9.09 -5.67
N VAL A 2 -6.83 8.37 -5.80
CA VAL A 2 -6.75 7.14 -6.60
C VAL A 2 -6.67 5.94 -5.67
N LYS A 3 -7.46 4.90 -5.95
CA LYS A 3 -7.45 3.65 -5.19
C LYS A 3 -6.73 2.58 -5.99
N LEU A 4 -5.71 1.96 -5.39
CA LEU A 4 -5.01 0.82 -5.94
C LEU A 4 -5.40 -0.43 -5.16
N SER A 5 -5.75 -1.50 -5.87
CA SER A 5 -5.91 -2.84 -5.33
C SER A 5 -4.68 -3.65 -5.70
N VAL A 6 -3.93 -4.11 -4.70
CA VAL A 6 -2.64 -4.77 -4.87
C VAL A 6 -2.74 -6.19 -4.34
N ASN A 7 -2.36 -7.14 -5.20
CA ASN A 7 -2.30 -8.56 -4.86
C ASN A 7 -0.86 -9.03 -4.98
N GLY A 8 -0.39 -9.81 -4.01
CA GLY A 8 0.99 -10.27 -3.95
C GLY A 8 1.15 -11.52 -3.10
N ALA A 9 2.38 -12.05 -3.04
CA ALA A 9 2.68 -13.26 -2.27
C ALA A 9 2.40 -13.04 -0.77
N GLY A 10 1.32 -13.64 -0.27
CA GLY A 10 0.88 -13.53 1.12
C GLY A 10 0.08 -12.25 1.45
N ILE A 11 -0.23 -11.42 0.44
CA ILE A 11 -1.05 -10.23 0.57
C ILE A 11 -2.23 -10.36 -0.39
N GLU A 12 -3.42 -10.59 0.16
CA GLU A 12 -4.68 -10.59 -0.57
C GLU A 12 -5.41 -9.26 -0.30
N ASP A 13 -5.89 -8.59 -1.35
CA ASP A 13 -6.75 -7.41 -1.29
C ASP A 13 -6.18 -6.19 -0.53
N PHE A 14 -4.88 -5.93 -0.67
CA PHE A 14 -4.30 -4.72 -0.08
C PHE A 14 -4.73 -3.47 -0.84
N THR A 15 -5.37 -2.53 -0.14
CA THR A 15 -5.83 -1.28 -0.73
C THR A 15 -4.89 -0.15 -0.35
N ALA A 16 -4.26 0.47 -1.35
CA ALA A 16 -3.53 1.73 -1.19
C ALA A 16 -4.37 2.89 -1.72
N ILE A 17 -4.44 3.99 -0.98
CA ILE A 17 -5.13 5.21 -1.39
C ILE A 17 -4.09 6.31 -1.56
N LEU A 18 -3.97 6.82 -2.78
CA LEU A 18 -3.03 7.86 -3.15
C LEU A 18 -3.79 9.18 -3.40
N SER A 19 -3.07 10.29 -3.26
CA SER A 19 -3.55 11.55 -3.83
C SER A 19 -3.52 11.47 -5.36
N ASP A 20 -4.37 12.26 -6.03
CA ASP A 20 -4.33 12.32 -7.49
C ASP A 20 -2.98 12.87 -7.97
N THR A 21 -2.46 13.88 -7.25
CA THR A 21 -1.17 14.52 -7.55
C THR A 21 -0.02 13.51 -7.55
N ASP A 22 0.07 12.65 -6.53
CA ASP A 22 1.16 11.67 -6.42
C ASP A 22 1.05 10.58 -7.50
N PHE A 23 -0.18 10.14 -7.79
CA PHE A 23 -0.42 9.15 -8.84
C PHE A 23 -0.06 9.70 -10.23
N PHE A 24 -0.46 10.92 -10.56
CA PHE A 24 -0.15 11.49 -11.88
C PHE A 24 1.30 11.93 -12.02
N ALA A 25 2.02 12.20 -10.91
CA ALA A 25 3.46 12.43 -10.93
C ALA A 25 4.25 11.14 -11.26
N ASN A 26 3.79 9.98 -10.76
CA ASN A 26 4.42 8.67 -11.01
C ASN A 26 3.34 7.59 -11.24
N PRO A 27 2.77 7.51 -12.46
CA PRO A 27 1.64 6.63 -12.72
C PRO A 27 2.06 5.16 -12.73
N VAL A 28 1.24 4.33 -12.09
CA VAL A 28 1.43 2.88 -12.00
C VAL A 28 0.57 2.17 -13.05
N LYS A 29 1.10 1.11 -13.68
CA LYS A 29 0.35 0.30 -14.65
C LYS A 29 -0.19 -0.98 -14.01
N VAL A 30 -1.33 -1.46 -14.50
CA VAL A 30 -1.89 -2.75 -14.08
C VAL A 30 -0.95 -3.88 -14.49
N GLY A 31 -0.67 -4.79 -13.56
CA GLY A 31 0.27 -5.90 -13.74
C GLY A 31 1.74 -5.53 -13.52
N GLU A 32 2.04 -4.27 -13.25
CA GLU A 32 3.38 -3.82 -12.86
C GLU A 32 3.66 -4.23 -11.41
N ALA A 33 4.85 -4.80 -11.19
CA ALA A 33 5.32 -5.09 -9.84
C ALA A 33 5.83 -3.80 -9.20
N ILE A 34 5.15 -3.34 -8.14
CA ILE A 34 5.52 -2.12 -7.41
C ILE A 34 5.99 -2.44 -5.99
N PRO A 35 7.00 -1.71 -5.48
CA PRO A 35 7.32 -1.74 -4.07
C PRO A 35 6.25 -0.96 -3.28
N LEU A 36 5.84 -1.50 -2.13
CA LEU A 36 5.01 -0.79 -1.15
C LEU A 36 5.85 -0.49 0.08
N CYS A 37 5.72 0.71 0.62
CA CYS A 37 6.36 1.13 1.86
C CYS A 37 5.41 2.01 2.68
N TRP A 38 5.61 2.01 3.99
CA TRP A 38 4.88 2.85 4.94
C TRP A 38 5.79 3.19 6.12
N GLY A 39 5.51 4.32 6.78
CA GLY A 39 6.19 4.70 8.01
C GLY A 39 5.85 3.75 9.16
N ARG A 40 6.67 3.74 10.22
CA ARG A 40 6.35 2.95 11.41
C ARG A 40 5.10 3.49 12.11
N GLU A 41 4.94 4.80 12.06
CA GLU A 41 3.82 5.57 12.57
C GLU A 41 2.48 5.24 11.87
N ASP A 42 2.53 4.79 10.62
CA ASP A 42 1.36 4.43 9.82
C ASP A 42 0.94 2.97 10.02
N ALA A 43 1.73 2.19 10.77
CA ALA A 43 1.48 0.79 11.04
C ALA A 43 0.85 0.58 12.43
N ILE A 44 -0.30 -0.09 12.45
CA ILE A 44 -0.91 -0.56 13.69
C ILE A 44 -0.60 -2.05 13.84
N VAL A 45 0.17 -2.40 14.88
CA VAL A 45 0.48 -3.80 15.19
C VAL A 45 -0.69 -4.43 15.94
N LEU A 46 -1.37 -5.37 15.28
CA LEU A 46 -2.44 -6.14 15.90
C LEU A 46 -1.84 -7.39 16.57
N GLY A 47 -1.79 -7.42 17.90
CA GLY A 47 -1.29 -8.55 18.67
C GLY A 47 -0.99 -8.21 20.12
N ARG A 48 -0.65 -9.21 20.94
CA ARG A 48 -0.10 -8.98 22.28
C ARG A 48 1.33 -8.50 22.14
N LEU A 49 1.58 -7.22 22.42
CA LEU A 49 2.91 -6.74 22.76
C LEU A 49 3.35 -7.50 24.02
N LYS A 50 4.17 -8.55 23.86
CA LYS A 50 4.76 -9.23 25.00
C LYS A 50 5.67 -8.22 25.70
N HIS A 51 5.22 -7.78 26.87
CA HIS A 51 6.04 -7.13 27.88
C HIS A 51 6.77 -8.22 28.67
#